data_AF-A0A9D8IHE2-F1
#
_entry.id   AF-A0A9D8IHE2-F1
#
_cell.length_a   1.000
_cell.length_b   1.000
_cell.length_c   1.000
_cell.angle_alpha   90.00
_cell.angle_beta   90.00
_cell.angle_gamma   90.00
#
_symmetry.space_group_name_H-M   'P 1'
#
loop_
_entity.id
_entity.type
_entity.pdbx_description
1 polymer ?
#
loop_
_entity_poly.entity_id
_entity_poly.type
_entity_poly.pdbx_seq_one_letter_code
_entity_poly.pdbx_strand_id
1 'polypeptide(L)'
;MLVCGVAIAADITGRWEGVFTFEIGDTIVPMHVTIKMEQNKDGAIMGKYEAFDDVYGLDIGTIRGELSGGILTFELLGSNRCVGRYRGEGYLSQDETQIEYSLVGWDICNDDFISGLGRLFFVE
;
A
#
# COMPACT_ATOMS: atom_id res chain seq x y z
N MET A 1 32.03 -15.28 12.49
CA MET A 1 31.14 -14.13 12.79
C MET A 1 29.75 -14.52 12.30
N LEU A 2 28.87 -14.92 13.21
CA LEU A 2 27.45 -15.09 12.87
C LEU A 2 26.85 -13.69 12.85
N VAL A 3 26.52 -13.18 11.66
CA VAL A 3 25.62 -12.04 11.55
C VAL A 3 24.23 -12.61 11.85
N CYS A 4 23.86 -12.61 13.14
CA CYS A 4 22.45 -12.73 13.51
C CYS A 4 21.77 -11.50 12.92
N GLY A 5 21.21 -11.65 11.72
CA GLY A 5 20.23 -10.71 11.21
C GLY A 5 19.12 -10.67 12.24
N VAL A 6 19.04 -9.57 12.98
CA VAL A 6 17.91 -9.31 13.87
C VAL A 6 16.71 -9.26 12.95
N ALA A 7 15.85 -10.28 13.01
CA ALA A 7 14.51 -10.17 12.47
C ALA A 7 13.88 -9.01 13.22
N ILE A 8 13.76 -7.86 12.58
CA ILE A 8 13.02 -6.72 13.11
C ILE A 8 11.59 -7.24 13.23
N ALA A 9 11.15 -7.50 14.46
CA ALA A 9 9.77 -7.81 14.75
C ALA A 9 9.00 -6.48 14.73
N ALA A 10 8.90 -5.90 13.54
CA ALA A 10 8.11 -4.70 13.31
C ALA A 10 6.62 -5.08 13.38
N ASP A 11 5.84 -4.27 14.10
CA ASP A 11 4.38 -4.34 14.13
C ASP A 11 3.83 -3.10 13.42
N ILE A 12 3.26 -3.31 12.24
CA ILE A 12 2.66 -2.22 11.45
C ILE A 12 1.14 -2.13 11.65
N THR A 13 0.59 -2.81 12.66
CA THR A 13 -0.83 -2.76 12.98
C THR A 13 -1.25 -1.35 13.36
N GLY A 14 -2.26 -0.81 12.67
CA GLY A 14 -2.76 0.53 12.95
C GLY A 14 -3.28 1.24 11.72
N ARG A 15 -3.39 2.56 11.83
CA ARG A 15 -3.82 3.44 10.75
C ARG A 15 -2.59 4.10 10.12
N TRP A 16 -2.61 4.15 8.81
CA TRP A 16 -1.56 4.70 7.96
C TRP A 16 -2.18 5.69 6.99
N GLU A 17 -1.53 6.84 6.79
CA GLU A 17 -2.03 7.88 5.88
C GLU A 17 -0.92 8.40 4.99
N GLY A 18 -1.27 8.81 3.77
CA GLY A 18 -0.32 9.48 2.91
C GLY A 18 -0.85 9.74 1.51
N VAL A 19 0.07 9.75 0.57
CA VAL A 19 -0.22 10.05 -0.83
C VAL A 19 0.35 8.95 -1.71
N PHE A 20 -0.45 8.60 -2.71
CA PHE A 20 -0.06 7.77 -3.82
C PHE A 20 -0.13 8.57 -5.11
N THR A 21 0.82 8.41 -6.02
CA THR A 21 0.78 9.09 -7.32
C THR A 21 0.65 8.07 -8.43
N PHE A 22 -0.52 8.03 -9.09
CA PHE A 22 -0.75 7.21 -10.27
C PHE A 22 -0.20 7.87 -11.52
N GLU A 23 0.43 7.07 -12.37
CA GLU A 23 0.73 7.41 -13.76
C GLU A 23 -0.23 6.61 -14.66
N ILE A 24 -1.11 7.34 -15.36
CA ILE A 24 -2.09 6.79 -16.31
C ILE A 24 -1.81 7.43 -17.68
N GLY A 25 -1.10 6.71 -18.54
CA GLY A 25 -0.54 7.29 -19.76
C GLY A 25 0.39 8.47 -19.44
N ASP A 26 0.04 9.66 -19.93
CA ASP A 26 0.80 10.90 -19.67
C ASP A 26 0.26 11.71 -18.46
N THR A 27 -0.76 11.19 -17.77
CA THR A 27 -1.41 11.91 -16.66
C THR A 27 -0.87 11.43 -15.32
N ILE A 28 -0.48 12.37 -14.47
CA ILE A 28 -0.03 12.13 -13.11
C ILE A 28 -1.14 12.56 -12.15
N VAL A 29 -1.65 11.62 -11.34
CA VAL A 29 -2.80 11.83 -10.45
C VAL A 29 -2.40 11.50 -9.02
N PRO A 30 -2.29 12.51 -8.12
CA PRO A 30 -2.09 12.26 -6.71
C PRO A 30 -3.41 11.85 -6.04
N MET A 31 -3.39 10.75 -5.29
CA MET A 31 -4.50 10.27 -4.48
C MET A 31 -4.10 10.24 -3.01
N HIS A 32 -4.96 10.77 -2.15
CA HIS A 32 -4.81 10.64 -0.71
C HIS A 32 -5.25 9.24 -0.31
N VAL A 33 -4.41 8.53 0.44
CA VAL A 33 -4.67 7.15 0.86
C VAL A 33 -4.67 7.05 2.37
N THR A 34 -5.71 6.43 2.91
CA THR A 34 -5.79 5.98 4.30
C THR A 34 -5.88 4.46 4.31
N ILE A 35 -5.03 3.78 5.08
CA ILE A 35 -5.02 2.33 5.22
C ILE A 35 -5.12 1.95 6.69
N LYS A 36 -5.98 0.98 7.01
CA LYS A 36 -6.02 0.33 8.31
C LYS A 36 -5.55 -1.10 8.14
N MET A 37 -4.45 -1.46 8.80
CA MET A 37 -3.79 -2.76 8.68
C MET A 37 -3.79 -3.48 10.02
N GLU A 38 -3.94 -4.81 9.97
CA GLU A 38 -3.71 -5.74 11.07
C GLU A 38 -2.67 -6.76 10.64
N GLN A 39 -1.60 -6.90 11.43
CA GLN A 39 -0.54 -7.88 11.21
C GLN A 39 -0.72 -9.05 12.16
N ASN A 40 -0.71 -10.27 11.62
CA ASN A 40 -0.71 -11.47 12.45
C ASN A 40 0.72 -11.85 12.89
N LYS A 41 0.80 -12.82 13.82
CA LYS A 41 2.08 -13.34 14.33
C LYS A 41 3.02 -13.95 13.27
N ASP A 42 2.48 -14.29 12.11
CA ASP A 42 3.20 -14.89 10.99
C ASP A 42 3.65 -13.83 9.97
N GLY A 43 3.40 -12.53 10.25
CA GLY A 43 3.76 -11.40 9.38
C GLY A 43 2.74 -11.10 8.28
N ALA A 44 1.65 -11.87 8.18
CA ALA A 44 0.60 -11.62 7.19
C ALA A 44 -0.24 -10.41 7.58
N ILE A 45 -0.57 -9.59 6.59
CA ILE A 45 -1.28 -8.33 6.74
C ILE A 45 -2.64 -8.44 6.07
N MET A 46 -3.66 -7.96 6.77
CA MET A 46 -5.02 -7.80 6.26
C MET A 46 -5.56 -6.45 6.67
N GLY A 47 -6.41 -5.84 5.84
CA GLY A 47 -6.91 -4.51 6.16
C GLY A 47 -7.87 -3.94 5.15
N LYS A 48 -8.13 -2.64 5.32
CA LYS A 48 -8.93 -1.83 4.39
C LYS A 48 -8.15 -0.60 3.97
N TYR A 49 -8.38 -0.14 2.75
CA TYR A 49 -7.87 1.15 2.28
C TYR A 49 -9.02 2.01 1.75
N GLU A 50 -8.82 3.32 1.83
CA GLU A 50 -9.64 4.35 1.20
C GLU A 50 -8.66 5.26 0.44
N ALA A 51 -8.90 5.44 -0.85
CA ALA A 51 -8.11 6.29 -1.73
C ALA A 51 -9.02 7.33 -2.39
N PHE A 52 -8.66 8.60 -2.34
CA PHE A 52 -9.49 9.68 -2.89
C PHE A 52 -8.69 10.65 -3.74
N ASP A 53 -9.27 11.06 -4.87
CA ASP A 53 -8.84 12.21 -5.66
C ASP A 53 -10.02 12.95 -6.30
N ASP A 54 -9.77 14.16 -6.78
CA ASP A 54 -10.82 15.02 -7.35
C ASP A 54 -11.28 14.59 -8.76
N VAL A 55 -10.53 13.73 -9.45
CA VAL A 55 -10.82 13.27 -10.83
C VAL A 55 -11.56 11.94 -10.82
N TYR A 56 -11.06 10.93 -10.10
CA TYR A 56 -11.64 9.58 -10.06
C TYR A 56 -12.51 9.32 -8.82
N GLY A 57 -12.47 10.22 -7.84
CA GLY A 57 -13.32 10.15 -6.66
C GLY A 57 -12.80 9.18 -5.61
N LEU A 58 -13.73 8.60 -4.84
CA LEU A 58 -13.40 7.71 -3.72
C LEU A 58 -13.37 6.24 -4.17
N ASP A 59 -12.21 5.62 -4.05
CA ASP A 59 -12.02 4.18 -4.10
C ASP A 59 -11.86 3.59 -2.69
N ILE A 60 -12.51 2.46 -2.44
CA ILE A 60 -12.47 1.77 -1.14
C ILE A 60 -12.21 0.31 -1.43
N GLY A 61 -11.35 -0.30 -0.61
CA GLY A 61 -11.03 -1.70 -0.80
C GLY A 61 -10.40 -2.37 0.38
N THR A 62 -9.81 -3.52 0.07
CA THR A 62 -9.05 -4.34 0.99
C THR A 62 -7.59 -4.34 0.61
N ILE A 63 -6.75 -4.37 1.63
CA ILE A 63 -5.32 -4.64 1.50
C ILE A 63 -5.06 -6.04 2.07
N ARG A 64 -4.21 -6.80 1.38
CA ARG A 64 -3.63 -8.04 1.90
C ARG A 64 -2.15 -8.07 1.58
N GLY A 65 -1.33 -8.64 2.45
CA GLY A 65 0.11 -8.65 2.22
C GLY A 65 0.89 -9.46 3.25
N GLU A 66 2.19 -9.27 3.25
CA GLU A 66 3.14 -9.87 4.17
C GLU A 66 4.31 -8.91 4.40
N LEU A 67 4.73 -8.76 5.66
CA LEU A 67 5.93 -8.03 6.05
C LEU A 67 7.05 -9.02 6.41
N SER A 68 8.15 -8.96 5.67
CA SER A 68 9.33 -9.79 5.93
C SER A 68 10.60 -8.97 5.79
N GLY A 69 11.40 -8.90 6.86
CA GLY A 69 12.67 -8.17 6.86
C GLY A 69 12.53 -6.67 6.56
N GLY A 70 11.42 -6.04 6.98
CA GLY A 70 11.12 -4.62 6.70
C GLY A 70 10.58 -4.35 5.29
N ILE A 71 10.38 -5.39 4.48
CA ILE A 71 9.78 -5.30 3.15
C ILE A 71 8.33 -5.77 3.21
N LEU A 72 7.41 -4.87 2.90
CA LEU A 72 5.99 -5.10 2.77
C LEU A 72 5.65 -5.49 1.33
N THR A 73 5.20 -6.72 1.09
CA THR A 73 4.58 -7.08 -0.20
C THR A 73 3.07 -7.07 -0.04
N PHE A 74 2.34 -6.44 -0.95
CA PHE A 74 0.89 -6.28 -0.78
C PHE A 74 0.11 -6.28 -2.08
N GLU A 75 -1.19 -6.55 -1.95
CA GLU A 75 -2.19 -6.36 -3.00
C GLU A 75 -3.31 -5.46 -2.47
N LEU A 76 -3.73 -4.49 -3.29
CA LEU A 76 -4.94 -3.71 -3.10
C LEU A 76 -6.03 -4.26 -4.02
N LEU A 77 -7.19 -4.52 -3.44
CA LEU A 77 -8.37 -5.03 -4.13
C LEU A 77 -9.56 -4.12 -3.78
N GLY A 78 -10.02 -3.31 -4.71
CA GLY A 78 -11.19 -2.48 -4.44
C GLY A 78 -12.51 -3.22 -4.53
N SER A 79 -13.53 -2.57 -3.99
CA SER A 79 -14.84 -3.18 -3.74
C SER A 79 -15.84 -3.04 -4.89
N ASN A 80 -15.56 -2.25 -5.92
CA ASN A 80 -16.48 -1.96 -7.02
C ASN A 80 -16.06 -2.60 -8.35
N ARG A 81 -17.01 -2.69 -9.30
CA ARG A 81 -16.82 -3.38 -10.60
C ARG A 81 -15.75 -2.75 -11.50
N CYS A 82 -15.34 -1.51 -11.24
CA CYS A 82 -14.27 -0.82 -11.95
C CYS A 82 -12.95 -0.75 -11.17
N VAL A 83 -12.77 -1.53 -10.11
CA VAL A 83 -11.56 -1.35 -9.31
C VAL A 83 -10.41 -2.23 -9.79
N GLY A 84 -9.27 -1.57 -10.03
CA GLY A 84 -8.02 -2.23 -10.35
C GLY A 84 -7.51 -3.13 -9.24
N ARG A 85 -6.83 -4.19 -9.66
CA ARG A 85 -6.02 -5.02 -8.76
C ARG A 85 -4.60 -4.49 -8.83
N TYR A 86 -4.13 -3.95 -7.71
CA TYR A 86 -2.79 -3.39 -7.61
C TYR A 86 -1.91 -4.30 -6.77
N ARG A 87 -0.65 -4.43 -7.15
CA ARG A 87 0.38 -5.14 -6.39
C ARG A 87 1.50 -4.19 -6.11
N GLY A 88 2.01 -4.20 -4.89
CA GLY A 88 3.08 -3.30 -4.49
C GLY A 88 4.10 -3.92 -3.57
N GLU A 89 5.22 -3.22 -3.48
CA GLU A 89 6.29 -3.46 -2.54
C GLU A 89 6.57 -2.15 -1.80
N GLY A 90 6.66 -2.23 -0.48
CA GLY A 90 6.96 -1.11 0.40
C GLY A 90 8.13 -1.41 1.34
N TYR A 91 8.86 -0.37 1.69
CA TYR A 91 9.99 -0.42 2.61
C TYR A 91 9.64 0.34 3.88
N LEU A 92 9.63 -0.37 5.00
CA LEU A 92 9.42 0.21 6.32
C LEU A 92 10.69 0.94 6.77
N SER A 93 10.54 2.17 7.25
CA SER A 93 11.64 2.94 7.84
C SER A 93 12.16 2.27 9.11
N GLN A 94 13.41 2.60 9.49
CA GLN A 94 14.04 2.02 10.68
C GLN A 94 13.33 2.39 11.99
N ASP A 95 12.61 3.51 12.01
CA ASP A 95 11.81 3.96 13.14
C ASP A 95 10.35 3.49 13.09
N GLU A 96 10.00 2.67 12.08
CA GLU A 96 8.68 2.07 11.87
C GLU A 96 7.53 3.09 11.71
N THR A 97 7.86 4.35 11.40
CA THR A 97 6.86 5.43 11.25
C THR A 97 6.42 5.67 9.81
N GLN A 98 7.16 5.12 8.83
CA GLN A 98 6.96 5.43 7.43
C GLN A 98 7.11 4.19 6.55
N ILE A 99 6.26 4.08 5.52
CA ILE A 99 6.40 3.10 4.45
C ILE A 99 6.53 3.85 3.13
N GLU A 100 7.66 3.68 2.43
CA GLU A 100 7.78 4.10 1.02
C GLU A 100 7.42 2.93 0.14
N TYR A 101 6.55 3.11 -0.84
CA TYR A 101 6.10 2.01 -1.66
C TYR A 101 5.98 2.36 -3.13
N SER A 102 6.03 1.30 -3.92
CA SER A 102 5.66 1.29 -5.32
C SER A 102 4.53 0.31 -5.53
N LEU A 103 3.67 0.57 -6.51
CA LEU A 103 2.70 -0.42 -6.97
C LEU A 103 2.52 -0.34 -8.47
N VAL A 104 2.02 -1.45 -9.00
CA VAL A 104 1.60 -1.60 -10.39
C VAL A 104 0.27 -2.34 -10.42
N GLY A 105 -0.57 -2.03 -11.40
CA GLY A 105 -1.85 -2.68 -11.59
C GLY A 105 -2.47 -2.32 -12.92
N TRP A 106 -3.71 -2.76 -13.07
CA TRP A 106 -4.52 -2.48 -14.25
C TRP A 106 -5.89 -2.00 -13.79
N ASP A 107 -6.36 -0.88 -14.33
CA ASP A 107 -7.77 -0.52 -14.23
C ASP A 107 -8.56 -1.39 -15.22
N ILE A 108 -9.45 -2.22 -14.67
CA ILE A 108 -10.26 -3.17 -15.43
C ILE A 108 -11.27 -2.46 -16.35
N CYS A 109 -11.71 -1.25 -16.01
CA CYS A 109 -12.72 -0.54 -16.79
C CYS A 109 -12.16 0.15 -18.04
N ASN A 110 -10.90 0.60 -17.98
CA ASN A 110 -10.26 1.32 -19.08
C ASN A 110 -9.14 0.54 -19.77
N ASP A 111 -8.77 -0.64 -19.23
CA ASP A 111 -7.60 -1.43 -19.65
C ASP A 111 -6.29 -0.62 -19.56
N ASP A 112 -6.27 0.36 -18.66
CA ASP A 112 -5.13 1.24 -18.43
C ASP A 112 -4.14 0.54 -17.51
N PHE A 113 -2.88 0.47 -17.95
CA PHE A 113 -1.78 0.12 -17.07
C PHE A 113 -1.51 1.28 -16.13
N ILE A 114 -1.35 0.94 -14.86
CA ILE A 114 -1.18 1.89 -13.80
C ILE A 114 0.10 1.53 -13.04
N SER A 115 1.00 2.50 -12.90
CA SER A 115 2.11 2.44 -11.97
C SER A 115 2.05 3.61 -11.02
N GLY A 116 2.74 3.50 -9.89
CA GLY A 116 2.97 4.68 -9.09
C GLY A 116 3.77 4.43 -7.83
N LEU A 117 4.06 5.55 -7.18
CA LEU A 117 4.88 5.66 -6.00
C LEU A 117 4.11 6.38 -4.91
N GLY A 118 4.37 6.01 -3.67
CA GLY A 118 3.73 6.65 -2.55
C GLY A 118 4.52 6.54 -1.27
N ARG A 119 4.02 7.24 -0.27
CA ARG A 119 4.54 7.19 1.09
C ARG A 119 3.38 7.20 2.05
N LEU A 120 3.41 6.30 3.03
CA LEU A 120 2.47 6.25 4.16
C LEU A 120 3.21 6.62 5.44
N PHE A 121 2.48 7.22 6.37
CA PHE A 121 2.92 7.59 7.70
C PHE A 121 1.96 6.99 8.72
N PHE A 122 2.50 6.46 9.82
CA PHE A 122 1.68 5.93 10.91
C PHE A 122 0.90 7.06 11.60
N VAL A 123 -0.37 6.79 11.92
CA VAL A 123 -1.27 7.73 12.59
C VAL A 123 -1.86 7.05 13.82
N GLU A 124 -1.55 7.59 15.00
CA GLU A 124 -2.05 7.12 16.32
C GLU A 124 -3.58 7.25 16.46
#